data_AF-A0A2V8HGV5-F1
#
_entry.id   AF-A0A2V8HGV5-F1
#
_cell.length_a   1.000
_cell.length_b   1.000
_cell.length_c   1.000
_cell.angle_alpha   90.00
_cell.angle_beta   90.00
_cell.angle_gamma   90.00
#
_symmetry.space_group_name_H-M   'P 1'
#
loop_
_entity.id
_entity.type
_entity.pdbx_description
1 polymer ?
#
loop_
_entity_poly.entity_id
_entity_poly.type
_entity_poly.pdbx_seq_one_letter_code
_entity_poly.pdbx_strand_id
1 'polypeptide(L)'
;MTLLERLRRAAGRLLRSGDPDIQPRRSNAAPAASQPPPHENERGTRTREHDARGFGFVGLAGEESIGAMSAGELSAWENRGIPSIDRVSDEFESRADEKQDVTTSLNFPLHWTTARESWDYLFEFSVACELLGPRPDDRVLDFAAGTCWATELLSRLGVRTVSVDLSLEMMRRGRQRLAADSRLTFRDDAAFVVARGQALPFADGSFDGVLCLNALHHQPSYAVALREIRRVLKPGGRAVFSEPGTAHAAQPLSAFRMREESVLEKPVSLPAIRRVAMDAGFTRMRVIPLRSASAYVFEYAAAPADAATLRQMWDETVRLSPGEHARFVLDNGDDPPADTLLPPHRLTGRLQARIVLEQVSATVTAGQSFTDRLRITNTGSVTWKARGRRFGGQVTCGLKVCDAHDELPRDVAPGEEIEIDMTVAGALSPGRYGLRYDVVVEGVTWFEFQGSPCARRSLDVTASDVPRA
;
A
#
# COMPACT_ATOMS: atom_id res chain seq x y z
N MET A 1 28.16 -7.44 12.42
CA MET A 1 27.83 -8.46 11.40
C MET A 1 26.75 -7.87 10.50
N THR A 2 27.09 -7.53 9.26
CA THR A 2 26.25 -6.70 8.37
C THR A 2 25.09 -7.49 7.76
N LEU A 3 24.06 -6.78 7.27
CA LEU A 3 22.91 -7.36 6.56
C LEU A 3 23.34 -8.26 5.38
N LEU A 4 24.42 -7.86 4.70
CA LEU A 4 25.00 -8.60 3.57
C LEU A 4 25.56 -9.97 4.01
N GLU A 5 26.17 -10.05 5.20
CA GLU A 5 26.69 -11.29 5.77
C GLU A 5 25.56 -12.22 6.24
N ARG A 6 24.45 -11.65 6.74
CA ARG A 6 23.24 -12.41 7.10
C ARG A 6 22.58 -13.03 5.87
N LEU A 7 22.47 -12.28 4.77
CA LEU A 7 21.88 -12.75 3.51
C LEU A 7 22.74 -13.83 2.84
N ARG A 8 24.08 -13.70 2.84
CA ARG A 8 24.98 -14.73 2.32
C ARG A 8 24.92 -16.03 3.12
N ARG A 9 24.79 -15.96 4.45
CA ARG A 9 24.60 -17.16 5.29
C ARG A 9 23.21 -17.79 5.15
N ALA A 10 22.18 -17.01 4.83
CA ALA A 10 20.84 -17.54 4.56
C ALA A 10 20.79 -18.25 3.19
N ALA A 11 21.36 -17.64 2.15
CA ALA A 11 21.49 -18.24 0.82
C ALA A 11 22.37 -19.50 0.84
N GLY A 12 23.47 -19.48 1.60
CA GLY A 12 24.36 -20.64 1.75
C GLY A 12 23.77 -21.82 2.53
N ARG A 13 22.65 -21.63 3.24
CA ARG A 13 21.90 -22.70 3.92
C ARG A 13 20.81 -23.28 3.03
N LEU A 14 20.13 -22.45 2.23
CA LEU A 14 19.13 -22.89 1.26
C LEU A 14 19.73 -23.72 0.11
N LEU A 15 20.97 -23.46 -0.27
CA LEU A 15 21.66 -24.19 -1.35
C LEU A 15 22.28 -25.53 -0.91
N ARG A 16 22.32 -25.84 0.39
CA ARG A 16 22.91 -27.09 0.91
C ARG A 16 21.89 -28.13 1.39
N SER A 17 20.60 -27.81 1.36
CA SER A 17 19.52 -28.73 1.77
C SER A 17 18.83 -29.44 0.59
N GLY A 18 19.41 -29.41 -0.61
CA GLY A 18 18.96 -30.23 -1.73
C GLY A 18 19.50 -31.64 -1.58
N ASP A 19 18.65 -32.56 -1.12
CA ASP A 19 18.90 -34.01 -1.10
C ASP A 19 19.06 -34.51 -2.56
N PRO A 20 20.21 -35.07 -2.97
CA PRO A 20 20.49 -35.36 -4.37
C PRO A 20 19.79 -36.62 -4.93
N ASP A 21 18.96 -37.33 -4.16
CA ASP A 21 18.44 -38.67 -4.55
C ASP A 21 16.95 -38.75 -4.92
N ILE A 22 16.29 -37.64 -5.26
CA ILE A 22 14.90 -37.70 -5.76
C ILE A 22 14.86 -37.83 -7.29
N GLN A 23 14.92 -39.07 -7.77
CA GLN A 23 14.55 -39.43 -9.16
C GLN A 23 13.01 -39.44 -9.31
N PRO A 24 12.44 -38.86 -10.39
CA PRO A 24 11.00 -38.84 -10.61
C PRO A 24 10.47 -40.24 -10.96
N ARG A 25 9.57 -40.77 -10.13
CA ARG A 25 8.82 -42.01 -10.42
C ARG A 25 7.88 -41.79 -11.60
N ARG A 26 8.09 -42.55 -12.68
CA ARG A 26 7.11 -42.73 -13.77
C ARG A 26 5.88 -43.45 -13.20
N SER A 27 4.70 -42.83 -13.24
CA SER A 27 3.43 -43.51 -12.99
C SER A 27 2.85 -44.02 -14.31
N ASN A 28 2.65 -45.34 -14.38
CA ASN A 28 1.96 -46.04 -15.46
C ASN A 28 0.50 -45.60 -15.57
N ALA A 29 0.08 -45.20 -16.77
CA ALA A 29 -1.33 -45.04 -17.12
C ALA A 29 -1.89 -46.37 -17.66
N ALA A 30 -3.09 -46.74 -17.22
CA ALA A 30 -3.93 -47.81 -17.79
C ALA A 30 -5.19 -47.19 -18.44
N PRO A 31 -5.86 -47.88 -19.38
CA PRO A 31 -6.43 -47.26 -20.58
C PRO A 31 -7.88 -46.78 -20.45
N ALA A 32 -8.23 -45.89 -21.39
CA ALA A 32 -9.52 -45.25 -21.59
C ALA A 32 -10.66 -46.22 -21.93
N ALA A 33 -11.89 -45.87 -21.52
CA ALA A 33 -13.12 -46.48 -21.99
C ALA A 33 -14.15 -45.42 -22.43
N SER A 34 -14.59 -45.58 -23.69
CA SER A 34 -15.88 -45.25 -24.33
C SER A 34 -16.36 -43.78 -24.42
N GLN A 35 -16.31 -43.26 -25.65
CA GLN A 35 -17.20 -42.22 -26.18
C GLN A 35 -18.62 -42.77 -26.48
N PRO A 36 -19.64 -41.90 -26.56
CA PRO A 36 -20.80 -42.07 -27.44
C PRO A 36 -20.71 -41.17 -28.71
N PRO A 37 -21.53 -41.44 -29.75
CA PRO A 37 -21.15 -41.35 -31.17
C PRO A 37 -21.47 -40.01 -31.86
N PRO A 38 -20.99 -39.81 -33.11
CA PRO A 38 -21.13 -38.55 -33.84
C PRO A 38 -22.43 -38.51 -34.65
N HIS A 39 -22.94 -37.30 -34.88
CA HIS A 39 -23.84 -37.04 -35.99
C HIS A 39 -23.21 -36.06 -36.99
N GLU A 40 -23.33 -36.50 -38.24
CA GLU A 40 -22.75 -36.02 -39.49
C GLU A 40 -23.47 -34.81 -40.11
N ASN A 41 -22.70 -34.15 -41.00
CA ASN A 41 -23.09 -33.39 -42.19
C ASN A 41 -23.65 -31.97 -41.95
N GLU A 42 -23.20 -30.93 -42.65
CA GLU A 42 -23.05 -30.84 -44.10
C GLU A 42 -22.09 -29.70 -44.49
N ARG A 43 -21.35 -29.89 -45.59
CA ARG A 43 -20.54 -28.85 -46.22
C ARG A 43 -21.45 -27.81 -46.86
N GLY A 44 -21.24 -26.54 -46.54
CA GLY A 44 -21.74 -25.40 -47.31
C GLY A 44 -20.66 -24.34 -47.43
N THR A 45 -19.97 -24.30 -48.56
CA THR A 45 -19.05 -23.23 -48.95
C THR A 45 -19.80 -21.90 -49.03
N ARG A 46 -19.53 -20.97 -48.11
CA ARG A 46 -19.65 -19.53 -48.35
C ARG A 46 -18.53 -18.78 -47.63
N THR A 47 -17.71 -18.12 -48.43
CA THR A 47 -16.86 -16.98 -48.05
C THR A 47 -17.60 -16.08 -47.07
N ARG A 48 -17.10 -15.97 -45.84
CA ARG A 48 -17.51 -14.92 -44.91
C ARG A 48 -16.43 -13.86 -44.90
N GLU A 49 -16.77 -12.73 -45.52
CA GLU A 49 -16.20 -11.43 -45.25
C GLU A 49 -16.04 -11.24 -43.75
N HIS A 50 -14.92 -10.62 -43.36
CA HIS A 50 -14.68 -10.11 -42.03
C HIS A 50 -15.75 -9.07 -41.70
N ASP A 51 -16.88 -9.55 -41.17
CA ASP A 51 -17.93 -8.74 -40.60
C ASP A 51 -17.36 -8.19 -39.28
N ALA A 52 -16.82 -6.96 -39.35
CA ALA A 52 -16.47 -6.12 -38.22
C ALA A 52 -17.76 -5.75 -37.47
N ARG A 53 -18.37 -6.73 -36.81
CA ARG A 53 -19.41 -6.46 -35.82
C ARG A 53 -18.71 -5.93 -34.60
N GLY A 54 -18.74 -4.61 -34.50
CA GLY A 54 -18.38 -3.89 -33.30
C GLY A 54 -19.00 -4.58 -32.09
N PHE A 55 -18.16 -4.82 -31.09
CA PHE A 55 -18.64 -4.80 -29.71
C PHE A 55 -19.24 -3.40 -29.53
N GLY A 56 -20.55 -3.32 -29.74
CA GLY A 56 -21.34 -2.13 -29.52
C GLY A 56 -21.11 -1.71 -28.09
N PHE A 57 -20.37 -0.61 -27.94
CA PHE A 57 -20.35 0.18 -26.73
C PHE A 57 -21.80 0.41 -26.30
N VAL A 58 -22.18 -0.10 -25.14
CA VAL A 58 -23.05 0.70 -24.28
C VAL A 58 -22.14 1.82 -23.83
N GLY A 59 -22.14 2.91 -24.58
CA GLY A 59 -21.36 4.08 -24.25
C GLY A 59 -21.65 4.52 -22.83
N LEU A 60 -20.74 5.33 -22.31
CA LEU A 60 -20.88 6.26 -21.19
C LEU A 60 -22.08 7.23 -21.35
N ALA A 61 -23.10 6.89 -22.15
CA ALA A 61 -24.30 7.64 -22.48
C ALA A 61 -25.22 7.90 -21.27
N GLY A 62 -24.84 7.45 -20.06
CA GLY A 62 -25.48 7.80 -18.80
C GLY A 62 -24.65 8.71 -17.89
N GLU A 63 -23.33 8.83 -18.10
CA GLU A 63 -22.45 9.60 -17.20
C GLU A 63 -22.44 11.10 -17.51
N GLU A 64 -22.73 11.50 -18.75
CA GLU A 64 -22.76 12.91 -19.19
C GLU A 64 -23.80 13.77 -18.45
N SER A 65 -24.78 13.16 -17.75
CA SER A 65 -25.84 13.87 -17.02
C SER A 65 -25.64 13.94 -15.49
N ILE A 66 -24.64 13.23 -14.92
CA ILE A 66 -24.46 13.10 -13.46
C ILE A 66 -24.27 14.46 -12.79
N GLY A 67 -23.55 15.39 -13.45
CA GLY A 67 -23.29 16.73 -12.90
C GLY A 67 -24.54 17.61 -12.74
N ALA A 68 -25.62 17.31 -13.46
CA ALA A 68 -26.87 18.06 -13.44
C ALA A 68 -27.96 17.42 -12.57
N MET A 69 -27.75 16.18 -12.10
CA MET A 69 -28.70 15.46 -11.25
C MET A 69 -28.83 16.14 -9.88
N SER A 70 -30.06 16.27 -9.40
CA SER A 70 -30.34 16.51 -7.99
C SER A 70 -29.86 15.36 -7.10
N ALA A 71 -29.74 15.60 -5.80
CA ALA A 71 -29.35 14.54 -4.85
C ALA A 71 -30.31 13.33 -4.88
N GLY A 72 -31.60 13.58 -5.11
CA GLY A 72 -32.61 12.51 -5.26
C GLY A 72 -32.42 11.69 -6.54
N GLU A 73 -32.16 12.36 -7.67
CA GLU A 73 -31.89 11.69 -8.96
C GLU A 73 -30.59 10.88 -8.92
N LEU A 74 -29.54 11.42 -8.29
CA LEU A 74 -28.27 10.71 -8.13
C LEU A 74 -28.44 9.47 -7.25
N SER A 75 -29.16 9.59 -6.13
CA SER A 75 -29.50 8.45 -5.28
C SER A 75 -30.34 7.40 -6.02
N ALA A 76 -31.30 7.80 -6.85
CA ALA A 76 -32.08 6.85 -7.65
C ALA A 76 -31.21 6.13 -8.70
N TRP A 77 -30.27 6.85 -9.32
CA TRP A 77 -29.32 6.31 -10.29
C TRP A 77 -28.35 5.30 -9.66
N GLU A 78 -27.80 5.59 -8.48
CA GLU A 78 -26.89 4.70 -7.74
C GLU A 78 -27.54 3.39 -7.35
N ASN A 79 -28.85 3.43 -7.09
CA ASN A 79 -29.61 2.31 -6.55
C ASN A 79 -30.54 1.67 -7.60
N ARG A 80 -30.29 1.95 -8.89
CA ARG A 80 -31.09 1.40 -9.99
C ARG A 80 -31.01 -0.14 -10.00
N GLY A 81 -32.15 -0.80 -10.13
CA GLY A 81 -32.23 -2.26 -10.12
C GLY A 81 -32.12 -2.90 -8.74
N ILE A 82 -32.10 -2.11 -7.66
CA ILE A 82 -32.08 -2.62 -6.28
C ILE A 82 -33.50 -2.53 -5.69
N PRO A 83 -34.10 -3.64 -5.23
CA PRO A 83 -35.49 -3.67 -4.78
C PRO A 83 -35.79 -2.85 -3.52
N SER A 84 -34.86 -2.81 -2.56
CA SER A 84 -35.01 -2.07 -1.29
C SER A 84 -33.68 -1.84 -0.60
N ILE A 85 -33.52 -0.68 0.07
CA ILE A 85 -32.34 -0.29 0.83
C ILE A 85 -32.81 0.25 2.19
N ASP A 86 -32.78 -0.59 3.22
CA ASP A 86 -33.26 -0.27 4.57
C ASP A 86 -32.44 -0.99 5.66
N ARG A 87 -32.82 -0.88 6.95
CA ARG A 87 -32.14 -1.62 8.02
C ARG A 87 -32.25 -3.14 7.90
N VAL A 88 -33.23 -3.65 7.16
CA VAL A 88 -33.41 -5.08 6.91
C VAL A 88 -32.37 -5.55 5.88
N SER A 89 -32.00 -4.70 4.91
CA SER A 89 -30.91 -4.99 3.97
C SER A 89 -29.56 -5.24 4.66
N ASP A 90 -29.26 -4.55 5.77
CA ASP A 90 -28.08 -4.82 6.59
C ASP A 90 -28.10 -6.22 7.23
N GLU A 91 -29.26 -6.69 7.70
CA GLU A 91 -29.39 -8.04 8.26
C GLU A 91 -29.25 -9.11 7.17
N PHE A 92 -29.73 -8.85 5.96
CA PHE A 92 -29.57 -9.77 4.83
C PHE A 92 -28.11 -9.88 4.40
N GLU A 93 -27.39 -8.76 4.32
CA GLU A 93 -25.96 -8.75 4.00
C GLU A 93 -25.14 -9.52 5.04
N SER A 94 -25.35 -9.23 6.33
CA SER A 94 -24.66 -9.96 7.39
C SER A 94 -24.95 -11.46 7.37
N ARG A 95 -26.15 -11.88 6.92
CA ARG A 95 -26.52 -13.30 6.78
C ARG A 95 -25.99 -13.94 5.51
N ALA A 96 -25.82 -13.19 4.43
CA ALA A 96 -25.19 -13.68 3.20
C ALA A 96 -23.75 -14.12 3.48
N ASP A 97 -23.03 -13.35 4.28
CA ASP A 97 -21.67 -13.66 4.75
C ASP A 97 -21.58 -14.95 5.56
N GLU A 98 -22.59 -15.27 6.38
CA GLU A 98 -22.63 -16.52 7.13
C GLU A 98 -22.67 -17.77 6.23
N LYS A 99 -23.23 -17.63 5.02
CA LYS A 99 -23.32 -18.73 4.03
C LYS A 99 -22.00 -19.01 3.32
N GLN A 100 -21.02 -18.09 3.39
CA GLN A 100 -19.73 -18.28 2.74
C GLN A 100 -18.94 -19.42 3.40
N ASP A 101 -18.32 -20.27 2.58
CA ASP A 101 -17.46 -21.35 3.06
C ASP A 101 -16.29 -20.81 3.89
N VAL A 102 -16.16 -21.32 5.13
CA VAL A 102 -15.16 -20.85 6.11
C VAL A 102 -13.74 -21.00 5.58
N THR A 103 -13.44 -22.11 4.89
CA THR A 103 -12.10 -22.38 4.38
C THR A 103 -11.75 -21.39 3.27
N THR A 104 -12.68 -21.12 2.38
CA THR A 104 -12.56 -20.11 1.33
C THR A 104 -12.34 -18.71 1.92
N SER A 105 -13.20 -18.28 2.85
CA SER A 105 -13.12 -16.94 3.44
C SER A 105 -11.83 -16.72 4.25
N LEU A 106 -11.32 -17.74 4.95
CA LEU A 106 -10.07 -17.65 5.71
C LEU A 106 -8.82 -17.62 4.83
N ASN A 107 -8.86 -18.28 3.66
CA ASN A 107 -7.72 -18.31 2.75
C ASN A 107 -7.69 -17.14 1.76
N PHE A 108 -8.74 -16.32 1.67
CA PHE A 108 -8.76 -15.12 0.83
C PHE A 108 -7.61 -14.14 1.18
N PRO A 109 -6.97 -13.44 0.23
CA PRO A 109 -7.10 -13.56 -1.22
C PRO A 109 -6.25 -14.71 -1.81
N LEU A 110 -5.60 -15.54 -0.98
CA LEU A 110 -4.63 -16.57 -1.37
C LEU A 110 -5.25 -17.97 -1.60
N HIS A 111 -6.57 -18.09 -1.80
CA HIS A 111 -7.23 -19.39 -2.02
C HIS A 111 -7.17 -19.88 -3.48
N TRP A 112 -7.51 -21.15 -3.69
CA TRP A 112 -7.00 -22.02 -4.77
C TRP A 112 -7.79 -22.04 -6.09
N THR A 113 -8.64 -21.05 -6.37
CA THR A 113 -9.42 -21.03 -7.62
C THR A 113 -8.54 -20.74 -8.83
N THR A 114 -7.70 -19.69 -8.77
CA THR A 114 -6.54 -19.54 -9.66
C THR A 114 -5.46 -18.68 -8.99
N ALA A 115 -4.18 -18.95 -9.27
CA ALA A 115 -3.09 -18.05 -8.86
C ALA A 115 -3.31 -16.60 -9.36
N ARG A 116 -3.98 -16.46 -10.51
CA ARG A 116 -4.27 -15.18 -11.16
C ARG A 116 -5.12 -14.25 -10.28
N GLU A 117 -6.18 -14.76 -9.67
CA GLU A 117 -7.06 -13.96 -8.80
C GLU A 117 -6.29 -13.46 -7.57
N SER A 118 -5.49 -14.32 -6.94
CA SER A 118 -4.62 -13.91 -5.84
C SER A 118 -3.64 -12.81 -6.27
N TRP A 119 -3.07 -12.90 -7.47
CA TRP A 119 -2.19 -11.86 -8.02
C TRP A 119 -2.90 -10.53 -8.21
N ASP A 120 -4.14 -10.52 -8.72
CA ASP A 120 -4.88 -9.28 -8.93
C ASP A 120 -5.20 -8.60 -7.59
N TYR A 121 -5.63 -9.33 -6.55
CA TYR A 121 -5.85 -8.75 -5.21
C TYR A 121 -4.57 -8.22 -4.55
N LEU A 122 -3.46 -8.97 -4.64
CA LEU A 122 -2.17 -8.52 -4.10
C LEU A 122 -1.65 -7.29 -4.86
N PHE A 123 -1.84 -7.23 -6.17
CA PHE A 123 -1.53 -6.07 -6.99
C PHE A 123 -2.36 -4.86 -6.55
N GLU A 124 -3.67 -5.01 -6.41
CA GLU A 124 -4.56 -3.95 -5.93
C GLU A 124 -4.17 -3.45 -4.53
N PHE A 125 -3.90 -4.36 -3.60
CA PHE A 125 -3.43 -4.01 -2.27
C PHE A 125 -2.10 -3.24 -2.32
N SER A 126 -1.16 -3.64 -3.18
CA SER A 126 0.12 -2.96 -3.32
C SER A 126 -0.03 -1.53 -3.84
N VAL A 127 -0.90 -1.33 -4.84
CA VAL A 127 -1.25 -0.01 -5.37
C VAL A 127 -1.94 0.81 -4.29
N ALA A 128 -2.89 0.23 -3.57
CA ALA A 128 -3.59 0.92 -2.49
C ALA A 128 -2.65 1.35 -1.36
N CYS A 129 -1.68 0.50 -0.98
CA CYS A 129 -0.65 0.84 -0.01
C CYS A 129 0.24 1.99 -0.47
N GLU A 130 0.66 2.02 -1.74
CA GLU A 130 1.45 3.12 -2.30
C GLU A 130 0.67 4.44 -2.22
N LEU A 131 -0.62 4.40 -2.55
CA LEU A 131 -1.49 5.58 -2.53
C LEU A 131 -1.82 6.07 -1.12
N LEU A 132 -2.05 5.13 -0.20
CA LEU A 132 -2.31 5.38 1.21
C LEU A 132 -1.04 5.92 1.89
N GLY A 133 0.12 5.40 1.50
CA GLY A 133 1.43 5.75 2.06
C GLY A 133 1.58 5.44 3.55
N PRO A 134 1.00 4.34 4.09
CA PRO A 134 0.82 4.17 5.52
C PRO A 134 2.17 4.11 6.22
N ARG A 135 2.31 4.86 7.31
CA ARG A 135 3.53 4.95 8.10
C ARG A 135 3.44 4.00 9.30
N PRO A 136 4.58 3.61 9.89
CA PRO A 136 4.57 2.99 11.20
C PRO A 136 3.83 3.89 12.18
N ASP A 137 3.00 3.29 13.02
CA ASP A 137 2.15 3.98 13.99
C ASP A 137 0.98 4.79 13.43
N ASP A 138 0.84 4.94 12.11
CA ASP A 138 -0.40 5.46 11.54
C ASP A 138 -1.56 4.58 11.97
N ARG A 139 -2.67 5.21 12.34
CA ARG A 139 -3.92 4.53 12.61
C ARG A 139 -4.73 4.47 11.33
N VAL A 140 -4.88 3.27 10.77
CA VAL A 140 -5.62 3.03 9.52
C VAL A 140 -6.91 2.27 9.82
N LEU A 141 -8.01 2.75 9.26
CA LEU A 141 -9.28 2.02 9.26
C LEU A 141 -9.33 1.12 8.03
N ASP A 142 -9.44 -0.19 8.24
CA ASP A 142 -9.83 -1.16 7.21
C ASP A 142 -11.37 -1.19 7.19
N PHE A 143 -11.96 -0.48 6.22
CA PHE A 143 -13.40 -0.24 6.12
C PHE A 143 -14.07 -1.36 5.33
N ALA A 144 -15.07 -2.00 5.97
CA ALA A 144 -15.70 -3.23 5.48
C ALA A 144 -14.66 -4.31 5.22
N ALA A 145 -13.94 -4.65 6.29
CA ALA A 145 -12.71 -5.44 6.26
C ALA A 145 -12.91 -6.93 5.93
N GLY A 146 -14.15 -7.43 5.91
CA GLY A 146 -14.46 -8.85 5.72
C GLY A 146 -13.65 -9.72 6.69
N THR A 147 -12.95 -10.73 6.18
CA THR A 147 -12.07 -11.59 6.98
C THR A 147 -10.70 -10.98 7.31
N CYS A 148 -10.57 -9.65 7.24
CA CYS A 148 -9.41 -8.88 7.72
C CYS A 148 -8.08 -9.24 7.01
N TRP A 149 -8.14 -9.61 5.73
CA TRP A 149 -6.95 -9.96 4.96
C TRP A 149 -6.04 -8.75 4.71
N ALA A 150 -6.61 -7.58 4.42
CA ALA A 150 -5.85 -6.35 4.24
C ALA A 150 -5.25 -5.88 5.57
N THR A 151 -6.03 -5.96 6.66
CA THR A 151 -5.56 -5.79 8.04
C THR A 151 -4.36 -6.66 8.37
N GLU A 152 -4.34 -7.94 7.97
CA GLU A 152 -3.20 -8.83 8.18
C GLU A 152 -1.93 -8.25 7.54
N LEU A 153 -2.02 -7.86 6.27
CA LEU A 153 -0.89 -7.33 5.51
C LEU A 153 -0.42 -5.97 6.04
N LEU A 154 -1.34 -5.07 6.38
CA LEU A 154 -1.02 -3.78 7.02
C LEU A 154 -0.33 -3.98 8.38
N SER A 155 -0.78 -4.96 9.16
CA SER A 155 -0.16 -5.29 10.46
C SER A 155 1.29 -5.76 10.28
N ARG A 156 1.60 -6.51 9.21
CA ARG A 156 2.99 -6.89 8.86
C ARG A 156 3.87 -5.68 8.52
N LEU A 157 3.27 -4.59 8.03
CA LEU A 157 3.94 -3.31 7.76
C LEU A 157 4.13 -2.45 9.03
N GLY A 158 3.57 -2.86 10.17
CA GLY A 158 3.68 -2.13 11.45
C GLY A 158 2.66 -1.00 11.60
N VAL A 159 1.59 -1.02 10.81
CA VAL A 159 0.48 -0.06 10.82
C VAL A 159 -0.52 -0.45 11.92
N ARG A 160 -1.05 0.53 12.65
CA ARG A 160 -2.09 0.29 13.67
C ARG A 160 -3.43 0.23 12.97
N THR A 161 -3.89 -0.99 12.68
CA THR A 161 -5.12 -1.18 11.89
C THR A 161 -6.31 -1.44 12.81
N VAL A 162 -7.42 -0.78 12.53
CA VAL A 162 -8.74 -1.09 13.11
C VAL A 162 -9.60 -1.61 11.97
N SER A 163 -10.11 -2.82 12.11
CA SER A 163 -11.04 -3.41 11.14
C SER A 163 -12.48 -3.09 11.54
N VAL A 164 -13.29 -2.61 10.60
CA VAL A 164 -14.73 -2.46 10.79
C VAL A 164 -15.47 -3.25 9.72
N ASP A 165 -16.51 -3.97 10.12
CA ASP A 165 -17.41 -4.65 9.19
C ASP A 165 -18.82 -4.73 9.79
N LEU A 166 -19.84 -4.83 8.95
CA LEU A 166 -21.21 -5.04 9.40
C LEU A 166 -21.40 -6.46 9.94
N SER A 167 -20.68 -7.43 9.39
CA SER A 167 -20.80 -8.84 9.69
C SER A 167 -19.97 -9.25 10.91
N LEU A 168 -20.67 -9.64 11.98
CA LEU A 168 -20.04 -10.23 13.16
C LEU A 168 -19.26 -11.50 12.82
N GLU A 169 -19.76 -12.29 11.87
CA GLU A 169 -19.12 -13.53 11.46
C GLU A 169 -17.81 -13.27 10.72
N MET A 170 -17.77 -12.28 9.82
CA MET A 170 -16.54 -11.86 9.17
C MET A 170 -15.49 -11.38 10.18
N MET A 171 -15.90 -10.59 11.19
CA MET A 171 -15.00 -10.18 12.27
C MET A 171 -14.49 -11.35 13.12
N ARG A 172 -15.31 -12.37 13.38
CA ARG A 172 -14.84 -13.60 14.07
C ARG A 172 -13.80 -14.35 13.25
N ARG A 173 -14.04 -14.52 11.95
CA ARG A 173 -13.10 -15.17 11.02
C ARG A 173 -11.81 -14.38 10.89
N GLY A 174 -11.90 -13.05 10.77
CA GLY A 174 -10.74 -12.17 10.76
C GLY A 174 -9.90 -12.29 12.04
N ARG A 175 -10.55 -12.33 13.21
CA ARG A 175 -9.85 -12.58 14.48
C ARG A 175 -9.16 -13.95 14.50
N GLN A 176 -9.82 -15.00 14.02
CA GLN A 176 -9.22 -16.33 13.92
C GLN A 176 -7.99 -16.33 12.99
N ARG A 177 -8.12 -15.71 11.81
CA ARG A 177 -7.03 -15.56 10.83
C ARG A 177 -5.81 -14.89 11.45
N LEU A 178 -6.01 -13.74 12.11
CA LEU A 178 -4.92 -12.97 12.69
C LEU A 178 -4.28 -13.68 13.90
N ALA A 179 -5.07 -14.39 14.70
CA ALA A 179 -4.58 -15.18 15.83
C ALA A 179 -3.74 -16.39 15.42
N ALA A 180 -3.90 -16.89 14.19
CA ALA A 180 -3.16 -18.04 13.68
C ALA A 180 -1.67 -17.74 13.40
N ASP A 181 -1.28 -16.47 13.24
CA ASP A 181 0.11 -16.08 13.02
C ASP A 181 0.68 -15.32 14.23
N SER A 182 1.41 -16.04 15.08
CA SER A 182 2.07 -15.50 16.28
C SER A 182 3.16 -14.44 16.00
N ARG A 183 3.53 -14.22 14.73
CA ARG A 183 4.46 -13.15 14.33
C ARG A 183 3.77 -11.80 14.16
N LEU A 184 2.45 -11.76 14.14
CA LEU A 184 1.68 -10.51 14.10
C LEU A 184 1.61 -9.94 15.52
N THR A 185 1.89 -8.65 15.64
CA THR A 185 1.76 -7.92 16.90
C THR A 185 0.79 -6.77 16.69
N PHE A 186 -0.38 -6.88 17.30
CA PHE A 186 -1.36 -5.78 17.34
C PHE A 186 -0.98 -4.84 18.47
N ARG A 187 -0.82 -3.56 18.16
CA ARG A 187 -0.42 -2.54 19.14
C ARG A 187 -1.60 -2.02 19.98
N ASP A 188 -2.84 -2.27 19.55
CA ASP A 188 -4.07 -1.82 20.22
C ASP A 188 -5.06 -2.99 20.37
N ASP A 189 -5.76 -3.09 21.51
CA ASP A 189 -6.72 -4.18 21.81
C ASP A 189 -8.02 -4.11 20.98
N ALA A 190 -8.27 -2.97 20.32
CA ALA A 190 -9.44 -2.75 19.47
C ALA A 190 -9.11 -2.96 17.98
N ALA A 191 -8.96 -4.23 17.58
CA ALA A 191 -8.65 -4.58 16.19
C ALA A 191 -9.87 -4.97 15.34
N PHE A 192 -11.05 -5.18 15.94
CA PHE A 192 -12.24 -5.65 15.24
C PHE A 192 -13.50 -4.98 15.79
N VAL A 193 -14.26 -4.32 14.92
CA VAL A 193 -15.45 -3.55 15.28
C VAL A 193 -16.59 -3.98 14.38
N VAL A 194 -17.71 -4.40 14.98
CA VAL A 194 -18.93 -4.67 14.24
C VAL A 194 -19.75 -3.38 14.19
N ALA A 195 -19.84 -2.76 13.02
CA ALA A 195 -20.59 -1.53 12.84
C ALA A 195 -20.98 -1.29 11.38
N ARG A 196 -22.02 -0.47 11.23
CA ARG A 196 -22.49 0.01 9.93
C ARG A 196 -21.52 1.06 9.38
N GLY A 197 -21.19 0.96 8.09
CA GLY A 197 -20.35 1.95 7.41
C GLY A 197 -20.95 3.37 7.40
N GLN A 198 -22.27 3.50 7.54
CA GLN A 198 -23.00 4.77 7.62
C GLN A 198 -23.09 5.35 9.04
N ALA A 199 -22.54 4.68 10.05
CA ALA A 199 -22.54 5.12 11.45
C ALA A 199 -21.35 4.52 12.20
N LEU A 200 -20.15 5.06 11.96
CA LEU A 200 -18.91 4.53 12.51
C LEU A 200 -18.75 4.93 13.99
N PRO A 201 -18.49 3.99 14.91
CA PRO A 201 -18.40 4.25 16.35
C PRO A 201 -17.03 4.80 16.77
N PHE A 202 -16.50 5.73 15.99
CA PHE A 202 -15.20 6.36 16.22
C PHE A 202 -15.36 7.88 16.35
N ALA A 203 -14.48 8.51 17.12
CA ALA A 203 -14.43 9.96 17.22
C ALA A 203 -13.94 10.60 15.92
N ASP A 204 -14.27 11.88 15.72
CA ASP A 204 -13.78 12.68 14.60
C ASP A 204 -12.25 12.70 14.58
N GLY A 205 -11.63 12.67 13.39
CA GLY A 205 -10.19 12.74 13.26
C GLY A 205 -9.41 11.62 13.96
N SER A 206 -9.98 10.42 14.04
CA SER A 206 -9.34 9.27 14.69
C SER A 206 -8.27 8.58 13.84
N PHE A 207 -8.35 8.66 12.51
CA PHE A 207 -7.54 7.87 11.58
C PHE A 207 -6.67 8.72 10.67
N ASP A 208 -5.42 8.30 10.48
CA ASP A 208 -4.48 8.87 9.51
C ASP A 208 -4.83 8.46 8.07
N GLY A 209 -5.48 7.30 7.91
CA GLY A 209 -5.93 6.81 6.62
C GLY A 209 -7.09 5.82 6.71
N VAL A 210 -7.81 5.67 5.60
CA VAL A 210 -8.88 4.67 5.44
C VAL A 210 -8.57 3.85 4.19
N LEU A 211 -8.70 2.54 4.30
CA LEU A 211 -8.59 1.61 3.19
C LEU A 211 -9.95 0.94 2.99
N CYS A 212 -10.46 0.91 1.76
CA CYS A 212 -11.69 0.23 1.40
C CYS A 212 -11.43 -0.55 0.09
N LEU A 213 -11.49 -1.87 0.17
CA LEU A 213 -11.18 -2.75 -0.95
C LEU A 213 -12.38 -3.64 -1.25
N ASN A 214 -12.92 -3.50 -2.45
CA ASN A 214 -14.06 -4.28 -2.95
C ASN A 214 -15.23 -4.30 -1.96
N ALA A 215 -15.63 -3.13 -1.45
CA ALA A 215 -16.66 -3.07 -0.42
C ALA A 215 -17.55 -1.81 -0.46
N LEU A 216 -17.12 -0.72 -1.10
CA LEU A 216 -17.94 0.49 -1.20
C LEU A 216 -19.24 0.21 -1.96
N HIS A 217 -19.21 -0.65 -2.99
CA HIS A 217 -20.40 -1.05 -3.76
C HIS A 217 -21.47 -1.78 -2.94
N HIS A 218 -21.11 -2.35 -1.79
CA HIS A 218 -22.07 -2.92 -0.83
C HIS A 218 -22.68 -1.87 0.10
N GLN A 219 -22.37 -0.57 -0.05
CA GLN A 219 -22.93 0.46 0.81
C GLN A 219 -24.30 0.96 0.28
N PRO A 220 -25.38 0.83 1.10
CA PRO A 220 -26.68 1.45 0.87
C PRO A 220 -26.65 2.88 0.36
N SER A 221 -25.81 3.73 0.96
CA SER A 221 -25.65 5.12 0.58
C SER A 221 -24.18 5.51 0.59
N TYR A 222 -23.64 5.80 -0.60
CA TYR A 222 -22.28 6.31 -0.74
C TYR A 222 -22.14 7.65 -0.03
N ALA A 223 -23.16 8.52 -0.10
CA ALA A 223 -23.13 9.83 0.54
C ALA A 223 -23.05 9.79 2.06
N VAL A 224 -23.71 8.84 2.71
CA VAL A 224 -23.61 8.70 4.18
C VAL A 224 -22.28 8.05 4.55
N ALA A 225 -21.88 6.96 3.86
CA ALA A 225 -20.62 6.28 4.13
C ALA A 225 -19.41 7.20 3.93
N LEU A 226 -19.35 7.96 2.84
CA LEU A 226 -18.26 8.90 2.56
C LEU A 226 -18.21 10.06 3.56
N ARG A 227 -19.36 10.53 4.08
CA ARG A 227 -19.38 11.52 5.17
C ARG A 227 -18.79 10.96 6.47
N GLU A 228 -19.15 9.73 6.84
CA GLU A 228 -18.58 9.08 8.02
C GLU A 228 -17.09 8.81 7.87
N ILE A 229 -16.65 8.29 6.71
CA ILE A 229 -15.24 8.09 6.37
C ILE A 229 -14.46 9.40 6.50
N ARG A 230 -15.00 10.50 5.95
CA ARG A 230 -14.36 11.82 6.06
C ARG A 230 -14.32 12.32 7.50
N ARG A 231 -15.39 12.12 8.27
CA ARG A 231 -15.48 12.55 9.68
C ARG A 231 -14.40 11.90 10.53
N VAL A 232 -14.19 10.60 10.37
CA VAL A 232 -13.20 9.85 11.16
C VAL A 232 -11.76 10.05 10.67
N LEU A 233 -11.55 10.57 9.46
CA LEU A 233 -10.22 10.94 8.96
C LEU A 233 -9.71 12.22 9.62
N LYS A 234 -8.43 12.22 10.01
CA LYS A 234 -7.69 13.42 10.42
C LYS A 234 -7.60 14.41 9.24
N PRO A 235 -7.47 15.72 9.51
CA PRO A 235 -7.01 16.66 8.49
C PRO A 235 -5.65 16.21 7.92
N GLY A 236 -5.52 16.22 6.60
CA GLY A 236 -4.38 15.68 5.86
C GLY A 236 -4.39 14.16 5.66
N GLY A 237 -5.36 13.45 6.26
CA GLY A 237 -5.59 12.04 6.02
C GLY A 237 -6.23 11.78 4.66
N ARG A 238 -6.22 10.52 4.23
CA ARG A 238 -6.78 10.10 2.94
C ARG A 238 -7.52 8.76 3.01
N ALA A 239 -8.54 8.61 2.19
CA ALA A 239 -9.22 7.34 1.97
C ALA A 239 -8.86 6.78 0.59
N VAL A 240 -8.46 5.52 0.53
CA VAL A 240 -8.08 4.82 -0.69
C VAL A 240 -9.08 3.72 -0.98
N PHE A 241 -9.55 3.69 -2.23
CA PHE A 241 -10.57 2.77 -2.71
C PHE A 241 -10.06 1.96 -3.91
N SER A 242 -10.34 0.67 -3.92
CA SER A 242 -10.24 -0.20 -5.10
C SER A 242 -11.55 -0.96 -5.23
N GLU A 243 -12.37 -0.55 -6.19
CA GLU A 243 -13.73 -1.05 -6.34
C GLU A 243 -13.93 -1.63 -7.75
N PRO A 244 -14.91 -2.54 -7.92
CA PRO A 244 -15.34 -2.91 -9.25
C PRO A 244 -16.08 -1.73 -9.89
N GLY A 245 -15.94 -1.56 -11.20
CA GLY A 245 -16.47 -0.40 -11.94
C GLY A 245 -17.98 -0.49 -12.20
N THR A 246 -18.49 0.43 -13.02
CA THR A 246 -19.93 0.55 -13.34
C THR A 246 -20.58 -0.71 -13.93
N ALA A 247 -19.80 -1.59 -14.56
CA ALA A 247 -20.31 -2.81 -15.17
C ALA A 247 -20.62 -3.93 -14.14
N HIS A 248 -20.14 -3.80 -12.90
CA HIS A 248 -20.15 -4.90 -11.91
C HIS A 248 -21.54 -5.43 -11.59
N ALA A 249 -22.47 -4.56 -11.21
CA ALA A 249 -23.83 -4.93 -10.83
C ALA A 249 -24.61 -5.65 -11.94
N ALA A 250 -24.21 -5.48 -13.21
CA ALA A 250 -24.83 -6.13 -14.36
C ALA A 250 -24.21 -7.50 -14.70
N GLN A 251 -23.14 -7.92 -14.01
CA GLN A 251 -22.49 -9.21 -14.26
C GLN A 251 -23.40 -10.38 -13.84
N PRO A 252 -23.38 -11.52 -14.55
CA PRO A 252 -24.23 -12.67 -14.22
C PRO A 252 -24.07 -13.17 -12.78
N LEU A 253 -22.84 -13.15 -12.24
CA LEU A 253 -22.56 -13.57 -10.87
C LEU A 253 -23.16 -12.60 -9.85
N SER A 254 -22.96 -11.29 -10.03
CA SER A 254 -23.57 -10.26 -9.17
C SER A 254 -25.10 -10.35 -9.21
N ALA A 255 -25.70 -10.49 -10.40
CA ALA A 255 -27.13 -10.69 -10.55
C ALA A 255 -27.65 -11.97 -9.88
N PHE A 256 -26.83 -13.04 -9.86
CA PHE A 256 -27.13 -14.26 -9.12
C PHE A 256 -27.10 -14.01 -7.61
N ARG A 257 -26.02 -13.41 -7.07
CA ARG A 257 -25.87 -13.11 -5.65
C ARG A 257 -26.97 -12.18 -5.12
N MET A 258 -27.32 -11.15 -5.87
CA MET A 258 -28.44 -10.28 -5.50
C MET A 258 -29.77 -11.04 -5.37
N ARG A 259 -30.03 -12.01 -6.27
CA ARG A 259 -31.28 -12.80 -6.26
C ARG A 259 -31.29 -13.89 -5.18
N GLU A 260 -30.21 -14.65 -5.08
CA GLU A 260 -30.16 -15.88 -4.25
C GLU A 260 -29.61 -15.62 -2.84
N GLU A 261 -28.70 -14.65 -2.72
CA GLU A 261 -27.98 -14.36 -1.48
C GLU A 261 -28.43 -13.06 -0.83
N SER A 262 -29.21 -12.22 -1.55
CA SER A 262 -29.68 -10.91 -1.09
C SER A 262 -28.56 -9.90 -0.81
N VAL A 263 -27.42 -10.07 -1.49
CA VAL A 263 -26.28 -9.14 -1.46
C VAL A 263 -26.60 -7.88 -2.28
N LEU A 264 -26.16 -6.72 -1.82
CA LEU A 264 -26.26 -5.43 -2.49
C LEU A 264 -25.07 -5.25 -3.43
N GLU A 265 -25.32 -5.32 -4.74
CA GLU A 265 -24.29 -5.09 -5.76
C GLU A 265 -24.62 -3.79 -6.51
N LYS A 266 -23.84 -2.72 -6.27
CA LYS A 266 -24.05 -1.42 -6.91
C LYS A 266 -22.96 -1.08 -7.92
N PRO A 267 -23.28 -0.30 -8.98
CA PRO A 267 -22.25 0.27 -9.83
C PRO A 267 -21.44 1.33 -9.06
N VAL A 268 -20.12 1.37 -9.30
CA VAL A 268 -19.25 2.47 -8.82
C VAL A 268 -18.86 3.33 -10.01
N SER A 269 -19.50 4.50 -10.15
CA SER A 269 -19.16 5.51 -11.15
C SER A 269 -18.28 6.59 -10.54
N LEU A 270 -17.09 6.79 -11.10
CA LEU A 270 -16.14 7.79 -10.62
C LEU A 270 -16.71 9.21 -10.67
N PRO A 271 -17.44 9.66 -11.72
CA PRO A 271 -18.13 10.95 -11.69
C PRO A 271 -19.13 11.10 -10.53
N ALA A 272 -19.96 10.08 -10.27
CA ALA A 272 -20.93 10.10 -9.16
C ALA A 272 -20.22 10.13 -7.80
N ILE A 273 -19.25 9.24 -7.60
CA ILE A 273 -18.42 9.21 -6.39
C ILE A 273 -17.71 10.54 -6.16
N ARG A 274 -17.15 11.15 -7.22
CA ARG A 274 -16.52 12.46 -7.10
C ARG A 274 -17.50 13.50 -6.59
N ARG A 275 -18.70 13.55 -7.16
CA ARG A 275 -19.73 14.51 -6.74
C ARG A 275 -20.06 14.34 -5.25
N VAL A 276 -20.38 13.12 -4.86
CA VAL A 276 -20.74 12.78 -3.48
C VAL A 276 -19.59 13.03 -2.50
N ALA A 277 -18.35 12.72 -2.88
CA ALA A 277 -17.17 12.97 -2.06
C ALA A 277 -16.92 14.46 -1.83
N MET A 278 -17.05 15.30 -2.88
CA MET A 278 -16.89 16.74 -2.74
C MET A 278 -18.03 17.33 -1.88
N ASP A 279 -19.27 16.87 -2.06
CA ASP A 279 -20.43 17.27 -1.23
C ASP A 279 -20.26 16.81 0.24
N ALA A 280 -19.59 15.68 0.48
CA ALA A 280 -19.19 15.24 1.81
C ALA A 280 -18.05 16.07 2.43
N GLY A 281 -17.38 16.92 1.63
CA GLY A 281 -16.34 17.86 2.06
C GLY A 281 -14.90 17.40 1.84
N PHE A 282 -14.66 16.31 1.09
CA PHE A 282 -13.30 15.98 0.65
C PHE A 282 -12.76 17.08 -0.27
N THR A 283 -11.46 17.35 -0.22
CA THR A 283 -10.85 18.48 -0.94
C THR A 283 -10.40 18.10 -2.35
N ARG A 284 -10.08 16.82 -2.56
CA ARG A 284 -9.56 16.32 -3.83
C ARG A 284 -9.91 14.85 -4.02
N MET A 285 -10.14 14.48 -5.28
CA MET A 285 -10.20 13.09 -5.72
C MET A 285 -9.13 12.84 -6.79
N ARG A 286 -8.35 11.77 -6.62
CA ARG A 286 -7.37 11.29 -7.61
C ARG A 286 -7.82 9.93 -8.13
N VAL A 287 -7.69 9.70 -9.44
CA VAL A 287 -8.06 8.44 -10.09
C VAL A 287 -6.80 7.73 -10.58
N ILE A 288 -6.77 6.42 -10.44
CA ILE A 288 -5.63 5.58 -10.80
C ILE A 288 -6.04 4.66 -11.95
N PRO A 289 -5.65 5.00 -13.19
CA PRO A 289 -6.12 4.31 -14.39
C PRO A 289 -5.30 3.04 -14.67
N LEU A 290 -5.29 2.11 -13.71
CA LEU A 290 -4.73 0.78 -13.90
C LEU A 290 -5.87 -0.19 -14.18
N ARG A 291 -5.70 -1.22 -15.02
CA ARG A 291 -6.74 -2.23 -15.26
C ARG A 291 -6.60 -3.40 -14.29
N SER A 292 -5.58 -4.24 -14.49
CA SER A 292 -5.21 -5.36 -13.63
C SER A 292 -3.74 -5.73 -13.87
N ALA A 293 -3.15 -6.58 -13.05
CA ALA A 293 -1.77 -7.02 -13.26
C ALA A 293 -1.61 -7.72 -14.62
N SER A 294 -2.63 -8.48 -15.01
CA SER A 294 -2.64 -9.26 -16.25
C SER A 294 -2.65 -8.41 -17.53
N ALA A 295 -3.18 -7.18 -17.47
CA ALA A 295 -3.27 -6.28 -18.63
C ALA A 295 -1.90 -5.80 -19.13
N TYR A 296 -0.84 -5.99 -18.32
CA TYR A 296 0.52 -5.56 -18.63
C TYR A 296 1.48 -6.73 -18.84
N VAL A 297 0.98 -7.96 -18.97
CA VAL A 297 1.82 -9.14 -19.21
C VAL A 297 1.98 -9.35 -20.72
N PHE A 298 3.20 -9.21 -21.19
CA PHE A 298 3.61 -9.56 -22.55
C PHE A 298 4.99 -10.22 -22.52
N GLU A 299 5.26 -11.11 -23.48
CA GLU A 299 6.59 -11.69 -23.63
C GLU A 299 7.55 -10.58 -24.07
N TYR A 300 8.65 -10.38 -23.33
CA TYR A 300 9.58 -9.27 -23.58
C TYR A 300 10.11 -9.27 -25.02
N ALA A 301 10.39 -10.44 -25.58
CA ALA A 301 10.83 -10.60 -26.97
C ALA A 301 9.73 -10.31 -28.00
N ALA A 302 8.46 -10.35 -27.58
CA ALA A 302 7.29 -10.02 -28.39
C ALA A 302 6.67 -8.67 -28.01
N ALA A 303 7.35 -7.88 -27.16
CA ALA A 303 6.89 -6.55 -26.80
C ALA A 303 6.80 -5.69 -28.08
N PRO A 304 5.72 -4.91 -28.27
CA PRO A 304 5.65 -3.99 -29.39
C PRO A 304 6.85 -3.05 -29.34
N ALA A 305 7.75 -3.16 -30.31
CA ALA A 305 8.90 -2.26 -30.42
C ALA A 305 8.49 -0.85 -30.87
N ASP A 306 7.28 -0.72 -31.40
CA ASP A 306 6.76 0.53 -31.90
C ASP A 306 6.07 1.35 -30.79
N ALA A 307 6.42 2.63 -30.72
CA ALA A 307 5.91 3.52 -29.69
C ALA A 307 4.42 3.88 -29.90
N ALA A 308 3.84 3.64 -31.07
CA ALA A 308 2.45 3.96 -31.37
C ALA A 308 1.49 2.94 -30.74
N THR A 309 1.78 1.65 -30.88
CA THR A 309 1.09 0.53 -30.26
C THR A 309 1.19 0.61 -28.74
N LEU A 310 2.38 0.90 -28.18
CA LEU A 310 2.51 1.10 -26.73
C LEU A 310 1.65 2.26 -26.23
N ARG A 311 1.59 3.38 -26.98
CA ARG A 311 0.70 4.51 -26.66
C ARG A 311 -0.77 4.11 -26.76
N GLN A 312 -1.15 3.36 -27.79
CA GLN A 312 -2.53 2.88 -27.96
C GLN A 312 -2.94 1.97 -26.79
N MET A 313 -2.08 1.02 -26.40
CA MET A 313 -2.33 0.13 -25.25
C MET A 313 -2.49 0.93 -23.94
N TRP A 314 -1.67 1.96 -23.74
CA TRP A 314 -1.81 2.87 -22.61
C TRP A 314 -3.13 3.63 -22.64
N ASP A 315 -3.47 4.20 -23.78
CA ASP A 315 -4.70 4.95 -24.01
C ASP A 315 -5.95 4.09 -23.77
N GLU A 316 -5.95 2.85 -24.27
CA GLU A 316 -7.02 1.87 -24.02
C GLU A 316 -7.12 1.52 -22.55
N THR A 317 -5.98 1.35 -21.87
CA THR A 317 -5.93 1.14 -20.42
C THR A 317 -6.62 2.29 -19.69
N VAL A 318 -6.27 3.53 -20.01
CA VAL A 318 -6.86 4.72 -19.38
C VAL A 318 -8.34 4.87 -19.69
N ARG A 319 -8.76 4.57 -20.93
CA ARG A 319 -10.15 4.69 -21.36
C ARG A 319 -11.05 3.61 -20.76
N LEU A 320 -10.59 2.37 -20.67
CA LEU A 320 -11.40 1.22 -20.25
C LEU A 320 -11.38 1.01 -18.73
N SER A 321 -10.27 1.32 -18.06
CA SER A 321 -10.08 1.08 -16.63
C SER A 321 -11.24 1.61 -15.78
N PRO A 322 -11.68 2.89 -15.88
CA PRO A 322 -12.76 3.43 -15.04
C PRO A 322 -14.10 2.68 -15.10
N GLY A 323 -14.42 2.07 -16.25
CA GLY A 323 -15.68 1.33 -16.43
C GLY A 323 -15.64 -0.06 -15.82
N GLU A 324 -14.46 -0.68 -15.76
CA GLU A 324 -14.21 -2.03 -15.25
C GLU A 324 -13.79 -2.04 -13.77
N HIS A 325 -12.98 -1.06 -13.38
CA HIS A 325 -12.42 -0.87 -12.04
C HIS A 325 -12.43 0.61 -11.64
N ALA A 326 -12.86 0.90 -10.43
CA ALA A 326 -12.86 2.23 -9.84
C ALA A 326 -11.78 2.31 -8.75
N ARG A 327 -10.57 2.76 -9.13
CA ARG A 327 -9.46 3.01 -8.19
C ARG A 327 -9.26 4.50 -7.98
N PHE A 328 -9.44 4.96 -6.75
CA PHE A 328 -9.38 6.38 -6.44
C PHE A 328 -8.96 6.66 -5.00
N VAL A 329 -8.50 7.89 -4.78
CA VAL A 329 -8.13 8.41 -3.48
C VAL A 329 -8.92 9.68 -3.21
N LEU A 330 -9.44 9.80 -2.00
CA LEU A 330 -10.10 11.00 -1.49
C LEU A 330 -9.22 11.63 -0.40
N ASP A 331 -8.80 12.88 -0.62
CA ASP A 331 -7.94 13.61 0.32
C ASP A 331 -8.81 14.50 1.25
N ASN A 332 -8.53 14.49 2.56
CA ASN A 332 -9.23 15.28 3.56
C ASN A 332 -8.40 16.50 3.99
N GLY A 333 -8.31 17.52 3.12
CA GLY A 333 -7.45 18.67 3.32
C GLY A 333 -6.27 18.69 2.34
N ASP A 334 -5.26 19.49 2.65
CA ASP A 334 -4.00 19.47 1.92
C ASP A 334 -3.13 18.28 2.35
N ASP A 335 -2.11 17.95 1.54
CA ASP A 335 -1.10 16.97 1.96
C ASP A 335 -0.54 17.38 3.33
N PRO A 336 -0.32 16.43 4.26
CA PRO A 336 0.26 16.74 5.56
C PRO A 336 1.65 17.39 5.37
N PRO A 337 2.12 18.21 6.35
CA PRO A 337 3.44 18.80 6.29
C PRO A 337 4.53 17.77 5.96
N ALA A 338 5.41 18.12 5.04
CA ALA A 338 6.38 17.19 4.49
C ALA A 338 7.42 16.76 5.55
N ASP A 339 7.74 15.47 5.58
CA ASP A 339 8.72 14.88 6.50
C ASP A 339 9.58 13.82 5.78
N THR A 340 10.60 13.31 6.48
CA THR A 340 11.57 12.36 5.91
C THR A 340 11.03 10.95 5.65
N LEU A 341 9.76 10.66 5.99
CA LEU A 341 9.10 9.40 5.61
C LEU A 341 8.46 9.46 4.24
N LEU A 342 8.53 10.60 3.55
CA LEU A 342 8.12 10.74 2.16
C LEU A 342 8.99 9.89 1.23
N PRO A 343 8.45 9.45 0.08
CA PRO A 343 9.24 8.78 -0.95
C PRO A 343 10.46 9.60 -1.38
N PRO A 344 11.58 8.96 -1.78
CA PRO A 344 12.83 9.67 -2.09
C PRO A 344 12.68 10.82 -3.10
N HIS A 345 11.88 10.63 -4.15
CA HIS A 345 11.64 11.65 -5.19
C HIS A 345 10.91 12.90 -4.66
N ARG A 346 10.21 12.81 -3.52
CA ARG A 346 9.55 13.95 -2.85
C ARG A 346 10.50 14.68 -1.88
N LEU A 347 11.66 14.10 -1.56
CA LEU A 347 12.66 14.69 -0.67
C LEU A 347 13.72 15.50 -1.42
N THR A 348 13.85 15.29 -2.73
CA THR A 348 14.87 15.96 -3.56
C THR A 348 14.80 17.48 -3.43
N GLY A 349 15.94 18.09 -3.09
CA GLY A 349 16.06 19.54 -2.89
C GLY A 349 15.45 20.09 -1.59
N ARG A 350 14.88 19.23 -0.73
CA ARG A 350 14.23 19.65 0.53
C ARG A 350 15.03 19.34 1.79
N LEU A 351 16.03 18.46 1.67
CA LEU A 351 16.89 18.02 2.77
C LEU A 351 18.14 18.92 2.85
N GLN A 352 18.21 19.78 3.86
CA GLN A 352 19.37 20.62 4.11
C GLN A 352 19.64 20.72 5.60
N ALA A 353 20.91 20.61 5.98
CA ALA A 353 21.38 20.70 7.35
C ALA A 353 22.55 21.69 7.43
N ARG A 354 22.62 22.41 8.54
CA ARG A 354 23.84 23.11 8.95
C ARG A 354 24.42 22.40 10.16
N ILE A 355 25.65 21.93 10.04
CA ILE A 355 26.35 21.21 11.10
C ILE A 355 27.51 22.09 11.60
N VAL A 356 27.55 22.37 12.90
CA VAL A 356 28.61 23.11 13.55
C VAL A 356 29.27 22.22 14.59
N LEU A 357 30.58 22.04 14.46
CA LEU A 357 31.41 21.34 15.46
C LEU A 357 31.87 22.34 16.52
N GLU A 358 31.86 21.93 17.78
CA GLU A 358 32.52 22.71 18.85
C GLU A 358 34.04 22.77 18.65
N GLN A 359 34.63 21.69 18.15
CA GLN A 359 36.06 21.58 17.88
C GLN A 359 36.32 21.12 16.44
N VAL A 360 37.05 21.95 15.69
CA VAL A 360 37.42 21.65 14.29
C VAL A 360 38.77 20.94 14.16
N SER A 361 39.55 20.87 15.24
CA SER A 361 40.78 20.08 15.31
C SER A 361 41.01 19.48 16.70
N ALA A 362 41.68 18.33 16.75
CA ALA A 362 42.14 17.73 18.00
C ALA A 362 43.31 16.76 17.79
N THR A 363 43.98 16.43 18.89
CA THR A 363 44.99 15.39 18.98
C THR A 363 44.50 14.31 19.95
N VAL A 364 44.57 13.05 19.56
CA VAL A 364 44.15 11.90 20.38
C VAL A 364 45.19 10.79 20.34
N THR A 365 45.28 10.03 21.42
CA THR A 365 46.18 8.87 21.47
C THR A 365 45.55 7.68 20.75
N ALA A 366 46.33 6.94 19.97
CA ALA A 366 45.88 5.69 19.33
C ALA A 366 45.30 4.73 20.39
N GLY A 367 44.13 4.16 20.10
CA GLY A 367 43.38 3.34 21.08
C GLY A 367 42.38 4.12 21.93
N GLN A 368 42.48 5.44 22.02
CA GLN A 368 41.60 6.26 22.84
C GLN A 368 40.31 6.63 22.09
N SER A 369 39.16 6.45 22.73
CA SER A 369 37.89 6.95 22.22
C SER A 369 37.76 8.45 22.50
N PHE A 370 37.10 9.18 21.62
CA PHE A 370 36.82 10.60 21.80
C PHE A 370 35.37 10.90 21.44
N THR A 371 34.87 12.04 21.93
CA THR A 371 33.51 12.50 21.66
C THR A 371 33.57 13.85 20.98
N ASP A 372 32.79 13.99 19.91
CA ASP A 372 32.57 15.25 19.22
C ASP A 372 31.17 15.75 19.49
N ARG A 373 31.08 17.02 19.88
CA ARG A 373 29.80 17.69 20.09
C ARG A 373 29.42 18.49 18.85
N LEU A 374 28.24 18.19 18.34
CA LEU A 374 27.69 18.75 17.12
C LEU A 374 26.40 19.51 17.42
N ARG A 375 26.31 20.74 16.92
CA ARG A 375 25.04 21.46 16.78
C ARG A 375 24.57 21.32 15.35
N ILE A 376 23.37 20.74 15.18
CA ILE A 376 22.79 20.45 13.88
C ILE A 376 21.48 21.21 13.75
N THR A 377 21.42 22.15 12.82
CA THR A 377 20.20 22.90 12.48
C THR A 377 19.54 22.28 11.24
N ASN A 378 18.22 22.07 11.29
CA ASN A 378 17.43 21.79 10.09
C ASN A 378 17.19 23.07 9.30
N THR A 379 17.92 23.23 8.19
CA THR A 379 17.76 24.39 7.29
C THR A 379 16.94 24.05 6.05
N GLY A 380 16.39 22.84 5.98
CA GLY A 380 15.54 22.37 4.90
C GLY A 380 14.08 22.78 5.08
N SER A 381 13.20 22.12 4.33
CA SER A 381 11.75 22.37 4.36
C SER A 381 10.93 21.15 4.79
N VAL A 382 11.58 20.08 5.23
CA VAL A 382 10.93 18.87 5.74
C VAL A 382 11.28 18.63 7.19
N THR A 383 10.31 18.13 7.95
CA THR A 383 10.56 17.67 9.33
C THR A 383 11.39 16.40 9.30
N TRP A 384 12.49 16.39 10.04
CA TRP A 384 13.33 15.19 10.20
C TRP A 384 12.70 14.30 11.23
N LYS A 385 12.47 13.04 10.87
CA LYS A 385 11.91 12.06 11.80
C LYS A 385 13.03 11.32 12.51
N ALA A 386 13.03 11.32 13.83
CA ALA A 386 13.98 10.53 14.62
C ALA A 386 13.70 9.02 14.52
N ARG A 387 12.47 8.66 14.16
CA ARG A 387 12.04 7.27 13.99
C ARG A 387 11.50 7.04 12.59
N GLY A 388 11.82 5.88 12.04
CA GLY A 388 11.58 5.57 10.64
C GLY A 388 10.67 4.38 10.45
N ARG A 389 10.54 3.96 9.20
CA ARG A 389 9.88 2.73 8.80
C ARG A 389 10.70 1.52 9.20
N ARG A 390 10.09 0.34 9.18
CA ARG A 390 10.76 -0.95 9.42
C ARG A 390 12.05 -1.14 8.60
N PHE A 391 12.20 -0.41 7.49
CA PHE A 391 13.35 -0.45 6.59
C PHE A 391 13.99 0.93 6.28
N GLY A 392 13.76 1.99 7.07
CA GLY A 392 14.43 3.30 6.88
C GLY A 392 13.50 4.52 6.89
N GLY A 393 14.05 5.71 6.65
CA GLY A 393 13.33 7.00 6.64
C GLY A 393 13.52 7.86 7.90
N GLN A 394 14.06 7.28 8.98
CA GLN A 394 14.59 8.07 10.09
C GLN A 394 15.82 8.83 9.65
N VAL A 395 16.08 9.93 10.35
CA VAL A 395 17.31 10.68 10.24
C VAL A 395 18.28 10.24 11.33
N THR A 396 19.55 10.15 10.98
CA THR A 396 20.67 9.93 11.91
C THR A 396 21.83 10.86 11.53
N CYS A 397 22.76 11.07 12.47
CA CYS A 397 24.03 11.73 12.19
C CYS A 397 25.11 10.65 12.04
N GLY A 398 25.83 10.67 10.92
CA GLY A 398 26.83 9.65 10.58
C GLY A 398 28.23 10.22 10.36
N LEU A 399 29.24 9.44 10.74
CA LEU A 399 30.66 9.67 10.44
C LEU A 399 31.11 8.78 9.27
N LYS A 400 31.38 9.39 8.11
CA LYS A 400 31.68 8.64 6.87
C LYS A 400 32.97 7.80 6.88
N VAL A 401 33.91 8.09 7.79
CA VAL A 401 35.22 7.41 7.83
C VAL A 401 35.20 6.14 8.67
N CYS A 402 34.37 6.09 9.72
CA CYS A 402 34.37 5.00 10.71
C CYS A 402 33.00 4.35 10.91
N ASP A 403 32.00 4.72 10.10
CA ASP A 403 30.63 4.17 10.15
C ASP A 403 30.00 4.26 11.56
N ALA A 404 30.35 5.32 12.30
CA ALA A 404 29.70 5.65 13.57
C ALA A 404 28.42 6.44 13.27
N HIS A 405 27.30 6.02 13.86
CA HIS A 405 25.98 6.61 13.67
C HIS A 405 25.35 6.87 15.03
N ASP A 406 24.75 8.05 15.19
CA ASP A 406 23.92 8.39 16.34
C ASP A 406 22.52 8.81 15.91
N GLU A 407 21.54 8.34 16.67
CA GLU A 407 20.12 8.64 16.45
C GLU A 407 19.81 10.08 16.84
N LEU A 408 18.84 10.71 16.16
CA LEU A 408 18.34 12.00 16.62
C LEU A 408 17.57 11.82 17.95
N PRO A 409 17.73 12.74 18.92
CA PRO A 409 17.03 12.62 20.21
C PRO A 409 15.51 12.81 20.09
N ARG A 410 15.05 13.51 19.05
CA ARG A 410 13.65 13.82 18.75
C ARG A 410 13.51 14.21 17.27
N ASP A 411 12.26 14.29 16.80
CA ASP A 411 11.98 14.92 15.51
C ASP A 411 12.45 16.38 15.49
N VAL A 412 12.92 16.85 14.33
CA VAL A 412 13.48 18.19 14.15
C VAL A 412 12.74 18.91 13.03
N ALA A 413 11.88 19.87 13.40
CA ALA A 413 11.14 20.67 12.43
C ALA A 413 12.07 21.64 11.68
N PRO A 414 11.66 22.17 10.51
CA PRO A 414 12.40 23.22 9.81
C PRO A 414 12.72 24.41 10.73
N GLY A 415 13.99 24.82 10.75
CA GLY A 415 14.49 25.90 11.59
C GLY A 415 14.94 25.49 13.00
N GLU A 416 14.62 24.27 13.46
CA GLU A 416 15.04 23.80 14.79
C GLU A 416 16.50 23.32 14.80
N GLU A 417 17.12 23.40 15.98
CA GLU A 417 18.47 22.93 16.26
C GLU A 417 18.45 21.83 17.33
N ILE A 418 19.35 20.87 17.19
CA ILE A 418 19.62 19.82 18.17
C ILE A 418 21.11 19.71 18.43
N GLU A 419 21.45 19.13 19.58
CA GLU A 419 22.80 18.75 19.95
C GLU A 419 22.95 17.23 19.92
N ILE A 420 24.07 16.76 19.37
CA ILE A 420 24.45 15.34 19.37
C ILE A 420 25.90 15.24 19.84
N ASP A 421 26.13 14.32 20.78
CA ASP A 421 27.45 13.90 21.21
C ASP A 421 27.80 12.60 20.48
N MET A 422 28.68 12.68 19.49
CA MET A 422 29.09 11.50 18.72
C MET A 422 30.40 10.93 19.25
N THR A 423 30.32 9.73 19.81
CA THR A 423 31.49 9.00 20.31
C THR A 423 32.12 8.17 19.20
N VAL A 424 33.39 8.43 18.91
CA VAL A 424 34.19 7.64 17.97
C VAL A 424 35.06 6.68 18.76
N ALA A 425 34.86 5.38 18.53
CA ALA A 425 35.66 4.34 19.15
C ALA A 425 37.14 4.46 18.72
N GLY A 426 38.06 4.24 19.66
CA GLY A 426 39.51 4.36 19.49
C GLY A 426 40.17 3.32 18.60
N ALA A 427 39.62 3.02 17.42
CA ALA A 427 40.19 2.06 16.46
C ALA A 427 41.13 2.71 15.42
N LEU A 428 41.41 4.01 15.55
CA LEU A 428 42.27 4.73 14.61
C LEU A 428 43.75 4.45 14.89
N SER A 429 44.49 4.12 13.83
CA SER A 429 45.95 4.01 13.88
C SER A 429 46.60 5.40 13.96
N PRO A 430 47.87 5.50 14.39
CA PRO A 430 48.57 6.78 14.36
C PRO A 430 48.60 7.39 12.94
N GLY A 431 48.36 8.69 12.84
CA GLY A 431 48.29 9.41 11.57
C GLY A 431 47.32 10.60 11.60
N ARG A 432 47.28 11.34 10.49
CA ARG A 432 46.40 12.50 10.33
C ARG A 432 45.15 12.14 9.53
N TYR A 433 43.99 12.47 10.07
CA TYR A 433 42.67 12.15 9.50
C TYR A 433 41.84 13.41 9.26
N GLY A 434 41.03 13.38 8.20
CA GLY A 434 39.96 14.33 7.96
C GLY A 434 38.61 13.65 8.21
N LEU A 435 38.00 13.93 9.35
CA LEU A 435 36.69 13.39 9.71
C LEU A 435 35.60 14.21 9.01
N ARG A 436 34.57 13.51 8.50
CA ARG A 436 33.44 14.10 7.79
C ARG A 436 32.12 13.66 8.41
N TYR A 437 31.38 14.65 8.90
CA TYR A 437 30.09 14.48 9.58
C TYR A 437 28.99 14.91 8.63
N ASP A 438 27.99 14.07 8.48
CA ASP A 438 26.86 14.33 7.60
C ASP A 438 25.58 13.75 8.22
N VAL A 439 24.45 14.30 7.81
CA VAL A 439 23.14 13.80 8.21
C VAL A 439 22.66 12.84 7.11
N VAL A 440 21.98 11.76 7.49
CA VAL A 440 21.47 10.76 6.55
C VAL A 440 20.02 10.46 6.84
N VAL A 441 19.20 10.36 5.79
CA VAL A 441 17.92 9.68 5.85
C VAL A 441 18.22 8.20 5.62
N GLU A 442 18.15 7.40 6.68
CA GLU A 442 18.54 5.99 6.68
C GLU A 442 17.80 5.19 5.60
N GLY A 443 18.55 4.39 4.83
CA GLY A 443 18.01 3.62 3.70
C GLY A 443 17.56 4.44 2.49
N VAL A 444 17.74 5.78 2.51
CA VAL A 444 17.29 6.68 1.44
C VAL A 444 18.45 7.48 0.83
N THR A 445 19.01 8.44 1.56
CA THR A 445 20.02 9.35 1.00
C THR A 445 20.79 10.10 2.07
N TRP A 446 22.07 10.36 1.81
CA TRP A 446 22.86 11.33 2.58
C TRP A 446 22.47 12.75 2.18
N PHE A 447 22.47 13.68 3.14
CA PHE A 447 22.14 15.09 2.87
C PHE A 447 23.15 15.74 1.91
N GLU A 448 24.42 15.32 1.93
CA GLU A 448 25.41 15.74 0.93
C GLU A 448 24.97 15.46 -0.51
N PHE A 449 24.32 14.32 -0.76
CA PHE A 449 23.85 13.97 -2.11
C PHE A 449 22.66 14.82 -2.56
N GLN A 450 22.07 15.57 -1.62
CA GLN A 450 21.04 16.58 -1.88
C GLN A 450 21.60 18.02 -1.91
N GLY A 451 22.93 18.16 -1.83
CA GLY A 451 23.64 19.45 -1.88
C GLY A 451 23.90 20.09 -0.52
N SER A 452 23.61 19.41 0.60
CA SER A 452 23.89 19.93 1.94
C SER A 452 25.39 19.86 2.26
N PRO A 453 25.98 20.89 2.90
CA PRO A 453 27.38 20.84 3.30
C PRO A 453 27.61 19.88 4.48
N CYS A 454 28.70 19.11 4.44
CA CYS A 454 29.19 18.33 5.58
C CYS A 454 30.04 19.19 6.53
N ALA A 455 30.05 18.87 7.82
CA ALA A 455 31.07 19.37 8.73
C ALA A 455 32.36 18.55 8.61
N ARG A 456 33.50 19.21 8.86
CA ARG A 456 34.84 18.61 8.76
C ARG A 456 35.65 18.90 10.01
N ARG A 457 36.36 17.88 10.49
CA ARG A 457 37.32 17.99 11.60
C ARG A 457 38.67 17.41 11.20
N SER A 458 39.76 18.06 11.57
CA SER A 458 41.11 17.51 11.43
C SER A 458 41.53 16.81 12.71
N LEU A 459 41.91 15.54 12.63
CA LEU A 459 42.33 14.75 13.78
C LEU A 459 43.77 14.29 13.60
N ASP A 460 44.62 14.53 14.59
CA ASP A 460 45.97 13.97 14.66
C ASP A 460 46.00 12.83 15.70
N VAL A 461 46.29 11.62 15.26
CA VAL A 461 46.35 10.43 16.13
C VAL A 461 47.81 10.11 16.41
N THR A 462 48.22 10.24 17.66
CA THR A 462 49.60 9.97 18.09
C THR A 462 49.75 8.53 18.58
N ALA A 463 50.95 7.97 18.48
CA ALA A 463 51.24 6.67 19.09
C ALA A 463 51.04 6.74 20.61
N SER A 464 50.61 5.64 21.21
CA SER A 464 50.60 5.52 22.67
C SER A 464 52.03 5.38 23.17
N ASP A 465 52.46 6.27 24.05
CA ASP A 465 53.79 6.23 24.69
C ASP A 465 53.93 5.10 25.74
N VAL A 466 52.94 4.20 25.83
CA VAL A 466 53.01 3.04 26.73
C VAL A 466 53.93 1.98 26.11
N PRO A 467 55.06 1.63 26.74
CA PRO A 467 55.93 0.56 26.26
C PRO A 467 55.13 -0.75 26.17
N ARG A 468 55.25 -1.47 25.05
CA ARG A 468 54.74 -2.85 24.97
C ARG A 468 55.44 -3.69 26.04
N ALA A 469 54.68 -4.12 27.04
CA ALA A 469 55.11 -5.08 28.06
C ALA A 469 55.25 -6.49 27.48
#